data_AF-A0A1B8J8B7-F1
#
_entry.id   AF-A0A1B8J8B7-F1
#
_cell.length_a   1.000
_cell.length_b   1.000
_cell.length_c   1.000
_cell.angle_alpha   90.00
_cell.angle_beta   90.00
_cell.angle_gamma   90.00
#
_symmetry.space_group_name_H-M   'P 1'
#
loop_
_entity.id
_entity.type
_entity.pdbx_description
1 polymer ?
#
loop_
_entity_poly.entity_id
_entity_poly.type
_entity_poly.pdbx_seq_one_letter_code
_entity_poly.pdbx_strand_id
1 'polypeptide(L)'
;MKVFKILYIFWVILFIFAWILSPVIGHNPNRLKEFFIAVGWIILPLIVLNLWLFFMIEDKKYLKRFFLLLLYYPLALILFIVITRLSFA
;
A
#
# COMPACT_ATOMS: atom_id res chain seq x y z
N MET A 1 -8.95 -5.66 -18.31
CA MET A 1 -7.76 -5.14 -17.58
C MET A 1 -7.63 -3.61 -17.55
N LYS A 2 -7.99 -2.84 -18.60
CA LYS A 2 -7.88 -1.36 -18.59
C LYS A 2 -8.71 -0.68 -17.48
N VAL A 3 -9.96 -1.09 -17.27
CA VAL A 3 -10.86 -0.54 -16.24
C VAL A 3 -10.30 -0.74 -14.83
N PHE A 4 -9.83 -1.95 -14.50
CA PHE A 4 -9.17 -2.22 -13.22
C PHE A 4 -7.93 -1.37 -12.98
N LYS A 5 -7.10 -1.12 -14.01
CA LYS A 5 -5.95 -0.22 -13.88
C LYS A 5 -6.39 1.20 -13.54
N ILE A 6 -7.42 1.71 -14.23
CA ILE A 6 -7.96 3.05 -13.98
C ILE A 6 -8.53 3.15 -12.56
N LEU A 7 -9.37 2.19 -12.15
CA LEU A 7 -9.93 2.13 -10.80
C LEU A 7 -8.83 2.05 -9.74
N TYR A 8 -7.79 1.25 -9.97
CA TYR A 8 -6.66 1.16 -9.06
C TYR A 8 -5.89 2.48 -8.94
N ILE A 9 -5.66 3.19 -10.05
CA ILE A 9 -5.03 4.52 -10.01
C ILE A 9 -5.87 5.50 -9.19
N PHE A 10 -7.19 5.54 -9.40
CA PHE A 10 -8.09 6.36 -8.58
C PHE A 10 -8.06 5.97 -7.10
N TRP A 11 -8.02 4.67 -6.80
CA TRP A 11 -7.91 4.16 -5.43
C TRP A 11 -6.62 4.63 -4.75
N VAL A 12 -5.47 4.49 -5.44
CA VAL A 12 -4.17 4.95 -4.95
C VAL A 12 -4.20 6.44 -4.65
N ILE A 13 -4.72 7.24 -5.60
CA ILE A 13 -4.83 8.69 -5.44
C ILE A 13 -5.69 9.04 -4.23
N LEU A 14 -6.83 8.39 -4.06
CA LEU A 14 -7.75 8.64 -2.95
C LEU A 14 -7.08 8.38 -1.59
N PHE A 15 -6.36 7.27 -1.42
CA PHE A 15 -5.68 6.96 -0.16
C PHE A 15 -4.47 7.87 0.11
N ILE A 16 -3.78 8.32 -0.93
CA ILE A 16 -2.72 9.34 -0.79
C ILE A 16 -3.33 10.66 -0.29
N PHE A 17 -4.41 11.13 -0.92
CA PHE A 17 -5.09 12.34 -0.47
C PHE A 17 -5.64 12.22 0.95
N ALA A 18 -6.26 11.09 1.29
CA ALA A 18 -6.77 10.83 2.63
C ALA A 18 -5.65 10.88 3.68
N TRP A 19 -4.47 10.32 3.36
CA TRP A 19 -3.30 10.38 4.26
C TRP A 19 -2.75 11.80 4.41
N ILE A 20 -2.71 12.59 3.33
CA ILE A 20 -2.27 13.99 3.37
C ILE A 20 -3.23 14.88 4.17
N LEU A 21 -4.54 14.66 4.03
CA LEU A 21 -5.60 15.41 4.71
C LEU A 21 -5.83 14.97 6.16
N SER A 22 -5.44 13.74 6.51
CA SER A 22 -5.54 13.18 7.87
C SER A 22 -5.15 14.15 9.01
N PRO A 23 -4.00 14.86 8.95
CA PRO A 23 -3.54 15.76 10.02
C PRO A 23 -4.41 17.01 10.18
N VAL A 24 -5.11 17.40 9.10
CA VAL A 24 -6.00 18.57 9.06
C VAL A 24 -7.35 18.23 9.69
N ILE A 25 -7.80 16.98 9.53
CA ILE A 25 -9.15 16.53 9.93
C ILE A 25 -9.13 15.90 11.33
N GLY A 26 -8.03 15.23 11.72
CA GLY A 26 -7.84 14.65 13.04
C GLY A 26 -6.45 14.96 13.54
N HIS A 27 -6.34 15.62 14.69
CA HIS A 27 -5.08 15.79 15.41
C HIS A 27 -4.66 14.44 16.01
N ASN A 28 -4.23 13.52 15.14
CA ASN A 28 -3.73 12.22 15.55
C ASN A 28 -2.20 12.32 15.71
N PRO A 29 -1.67 12.17 16.93
CA PRO A 29 -0.23 12.27 17.17
C PRO A 29 0.55 11.14 16.49
N ASN A 30 -0.10 10.04 16.07
CA ASN A 30 0.57 8.84 15.61
C ASN A 30 0.56 8.69 14.07
N ARG A 31 1.19 9.65 13.37
CA ARG A 31 1.38 9.71 11.90
C ARG A 31 1.90 8.41 11.27
N LEU A 32 2.77 7.70 12.01
CA LEU A 32 3.31 6.40 11.64
C LEU A 32 2.21 5.38 11.37
N LYS A 33 1.26 5.26 12.30
CA LYS A 33 0.15 4.32 12.20
C LYS A 33 -0.73 4.64 10.98
N GLU A 34 -0.98 5.91 10.71
CA GLU A 34 -1.78 6.35 9.56
C GLU A 34 -1.10 6.04 8.22
N PHE A 35 0.21 6.23 8.14
CA PHE A 35 0.99 5.86 6.96
C PHE A 35 0.88 4.36 6.67
N PHE A 36 1.05 3.52 7.69
CA PHE A 36 0.93 2.06 7.55
C PHE A 36 -0.48 1.60 7.16
N ILE A 37 -1.50 2.27 7.68
CA ILE A 37 -2.88 2.01 7.31
C ILE A 37 -3.09 2.39 5.83
N ALA A 38 -2.66 3.58 5.40
CA ALA A 38 -2.80 4.03 4.02
C ALA A 38 -2.05 3.11 3.02
N VAL A 39 -0.79 2.75 3.32
CA VAL A 39 0.00 1.82 2.50
C VAL A 39 -0.66 0.43 2.45
N GLY A 40 -1.17 -0.06 3.58
CA GLY A 40 -1.90 -1.32 3.64
C GLY A 40 -3.12 -1.31 2.71
N TRP A 41 -3.94 -0.26 2.79
CA TRP A 41 -5.12 -0.10 1.94
C TRP A 41 -4.81 0.06 0.45
N ILE A 42 -3.66 0.65 0.10
CA ILE A 42 -3.22 0.75 -1.29
C ILE A 42 -2.82 -0.62 -1.86
N ILE A 43 -2.12 -1.43 -1.07
CA ILE A 43 -1.57 -2.72 -1.52
C ILE A 43 -2.63 -3.84 -1.48
N LEU A 44 -3.58 -3.78 -0.57
CA LEU A 44 -4.58 -4.83 -0.32
C LEU A 44 -5.37 -5.25 -1.58
N PRO A 45 -5.89 -4.34 -2.42
CA PRO A 45 -6.56 -4.72 -3.67
C PRO A 45 -5.65 -5.52 -4.62
N LEU A 46 -4.36 -5.19 -4.68
CA LEU A 46 -3.40 -5.92 -5.52
C LEU A 46 -3.11 -7.31 -4.98
N ILE A 47 -3.01 -7.46 -3.66
CA ILE A 47 -2.83 -8.75 -2.99
C ILE A 47 -4.01 -9.65 -3.32
N VAL A 48 -5.23 -9.18 -3.08
CA VAL A 48 -6.47 -9.93 -3.35
C VAL A 48 -6.57 -10.31 -4.83
N LEU A 49 -6.28 -9.37 -5.74
CA LEU A 49 -6.33 -9.63 -7.18
C LEU A 49 -5.32 -10.69 -7.62
N ASN A 50 -4.06 -10.63 -7.15
CA ASN A 50 -3.06 -11.63 -7.54
C ASN A 50 -3.39 -13.01 -6.93
N LEU A 51 -3.90 -13.06 -5.71
CA LEU A 51 -4.33 -14.33 -5.10
C LEU A 51 -5.51 -14.93 -5.88
N TRP A 52 -6.51 -14.12 -6.23
CA TRP A 52 -7.65 -14.55 -7.04
C TRP A 52 -7.22 -15.06 -8.42
N LEU A 53 -6.35 -14.32 -9.11
CA LEU A 53 -5.82 -14.73 -10.42
C LEU A 53 -4.98 -16.00 -10.33
N PHE A 54 -4.27 -16.22 -9.21
CA PHE A 54 -3.57 -17.47 -8.97
C PHE A 54 -4.55 -18.65 -8.86
N PHE A 55 -5.65 -18.52 -8.11
CA PHE A 55 -6.62 -19.62 -7.99
C PHE A 55 -7.39 -19.89 -9.29
N MET A 56 -7.63 -18.87 -10.12
CA MET A 56 -8.39 -19.04 -11.36
C MET A 56 -7.53 -19.52 -12.55
N ILE A 57 -6.26 -19.11 -12.61
CA ILE A 57 -5.37 -19.34 -13.77
C ILE A 57 -4.24 -20.33 -13.42
N GLU A 58 -4.00 -20.59 -12.13
CA GLU A 58 -2.95 -21.46 -11.58
C GLU A 58 -1.51 -21.11 -12.01
N ASP A 59 -1.31 -19.91 -12.56
CA ASP A 59 -0.01 -19.45 -13.01
C ASP A 59 0.82 -18.91 -11.82
N LYS A 60 1.96 -19.56 -11.60
CA LYS A 60 2.94 -19.23 -10.53
C LYS A 60 3.41 -17.78 -10.56
N LYS A 61 3.29 -17.05 -11.67
CA LYS A 61 3.65 -15.62 -11.74
C LYS A 61 2.81 -14.77 -10.77
N TYR A 62 1.54 -15.12 -10.56
CA TYR A 62 0.65 -14.39 -9.67
C TYR A 62 1.00 -14.65 -8.20
N LEU A 63 1.36 -15.89 -7.88
CA LEU A 63 1.86 -16.26 -6.55
C LEU A 63 3.19 -15.54 -6.22
N LYS A 64 4.12 -15.46 -7.18
CA LYS A 64 5.36 -14.68 -7.01
C LYS A 64 5.07 -13.20 -6.74
N ARG A 65 4.16 -12.59 -7.51
CA ARG A 65 3.75 -11.19 -7.32
C ARG A 65 3.06 -10.97 -5.97
N PHE A 66 2.24 -11.91 -5.52
CA PHE A 66 1.62 -11.87 -4.18
C PHE A 66 2.69 -11.78 -3.08
N PHE A 67 3.70 -12.67 -3.09
CA PHE A 67 4.77 -12.62 -2.10
C PHE A 67 5.60 -11.33 -2.18
N LEU A 68 5.84 -10.83 -3.40
CA LEU A 68 6.56 -9.58 -3.62
C LEU A 68 5.80 -8.37 -3.04
N LEU A 69 4.47 -8.34 -3.20
CA LEU A 69 3.59 -7.32 -2.61
C LEU A 69 3.56 -7.43 -1.08
N LEU A 70 3.55 -8.65 -0.53
CA LEU A 70 3.62 -8.88 0.91
C LEU A 70 4.93 -8.33 1.51
N LEU A 71 6.04 -8.51 0.78
CA LEU A 71 7.36 -8.00 1.15
C LEU A 71 7.48 -6.48 1.01
N TYR A 72 6.61 -5.84 0.23
CA TYR A 72 6.62 -4.40 0.04
C TYR A 72 6.26 -3.64 1.33
N TYR A 73 5.41 -4.24 2.18
CA TYR A 73 5.00 -3.66 3.45
C TYR A 73 6.16 -3.51 4.47
N PRO A 74 6.96 -4.55 4.78
CA PRO A 74 8.14 -4.39 5.64
C PRO A 74 9.22 -3.51 5.01
N LEU A 75 9.37 -3.51 3.68
CA LEU A 75 10.29 -2.59 3.00
C LEU A 75 9.88 -1.12 3.20
N ALA A 76 8.59 -0.81 3.05
CA ALA A 76 8.05 0.53 3.30
C ALA A 76 8.27 0.96 4.77
N LEU A 77 8.17 0.02 5.72
CA LEU A 77 8.47 0.25 7.13
C LEU A 77 9.93 0.65 7.35
N ILE A 78 10.86 -0.11 6.76
CA ILE A 78 12.30 0.17 6.87
C ILE A 78 12.62 1.54 6.27
N LEU A 79 12.13 1.82 5.06
CA LEU A 79 12.31 3.10 4.38
C LEU A 79 11.80 4.28 5.22
N PHE A 80 10.61 4.15 5.79
CA PHE A 80 10.03 5.19 6.65
C PHE A 80 10.90 5.44 7.89
N ILE A 81 11.39 4.39 8.55
CA ILE A 81 12.27 4.52 9.73
C ILE A 81 13.59 5.20 9.36
N VAL A 82 14.21 4.82 8.23
CA VAL A 82 15.47 5.41 7.77
C VAL A 82 15.29 6.90 7.47
N ILE A 83 14.23 7.27 6.73
CA ILE A 83 13.93 8.66 6.37
C ILE A 83 13.65 9.50 7.62
N THR A 84 12.83 8.97 8.54
CA THR A 84 12.53 9.71 9.78
C THR A 84 13.75 9.86 10.67
N ARG A 85 14.61 8.84 10.82
CA ARG A 85 15.85 8.97 11.61
C ARG A 85 16.85 9.95 10.99
N LEU A 86 16.98 9.98 9.66
CA LEU A 86 17.83 10.97 8.97
C LEU A 86 17.30 12.40 9.09
N SER A 87 15.99 12.59 9.22
CA SER A 87 15.39 13.92 9.36
C SER A 87 15.53 14.53 10.76
N PHE A 88 15.97 13.76 11.76
CA PHE A 88 16.15 14.20 13.15
C PHE A 88 17.61 14.15 13.64
N ALA A 89 18.57 13.90 12.74
CA ALA A 89 20.02 14.00 12.99
C ALA A 89 20.57 15.29 12.37
#